data_AF-A0A661UES4-F1
#
_entry.id   AF-A0A661UES4-F1
#
_cell.length_a   1.000
_cell.length_b   1.000
_cell.length_c   1.000
_cell.angle_alpha   90.00
_cell.angle_beta   90.00
_cell.angle_gamma   90.00
#
_symmetry.space_group_name_H-M   'P 1'
#
loop_
_entity.id
_entity.type
_entity.pdbx_description
1 polymer ?
#
loop_
_entity_poly.entity_id
_entity_poly.type
_entity_poly.pdbx_seq_one_letter_code
_entity_poly.pdbx_strand_id
1 'polypeptide(L)'
;ETKLLTIFHELYHISPEFDGDIRRFSGKYFAHGKSQKQFDARLKREIDIYLDRFGKDELLDFLKMDFKQLQAKFGRVMGQTMRMPKAVAVFGPNGH
;
A
#
# COMPACT_ATOMS: atom_id res chain seq x y z
N GLU A 1 -14.72 -3.66 6.43
CA GLU A 1 -13.56 -3.03 5.77
C GLU A 1 -13.87 -2.89 4.28
N THR A 2 -13.56 -1.77 3.63
CA THR A 2 -13.79 -1.60 2.18
C THR A 2 -12.53 -2.02 1.42
N LYS A 3 -12.65 -2.58 0.21
CA LYS A 3 -11.48 -2.93 -0.63
C LYS A 3 -10.54 -1.73 -0.87
N LEU A 4 -11.12 -0.53 -0.94
CA LEU A 4 -10.37 0.71 -1.11
C LEU A 4 -9.53 1.04 0.14
N LEU A 5 -10.03 0.78 1.34
CA LEU A 5 -9.23 0.95 2.57
C LEU A 5 -8.01 0.03 2.56
N THR A 6 -8.18 -1.22 2.15
CA THR A 6 -7.06 -2.16 1.99
C THR A 6 -6.06 -1.67 0.93
N ILE A 7 -6.52 -1.20 -0.24
CA ILE A 7 -5.62 -0.66 -1.27
C ILE A 7 -4.82 0.54 -0.74
N PHE A 8 -5.48 1.48 -0.07
CA PHE A 8 -4.78 2.63 0.54
C PHE A 8 -3.81 2.19 1.62
N HIS A 9 -4.12 1.13 2.38
CA HIS A 9 -3.20 0.54 3.34
C HIS A 9 -1.92 0.06 2.66
N GLU A 10 -2.04 -0.73 1.60
CA GLU A 10 -0.88 -1.24 0.88
C GLU A 10 -0.07 -0.12 0.20
N LEU A 11 -0.75 0.85 -0.42
CA LEU A 11 -0.09 2.01 -1.03
C LEU A 11 0.63 2.88 0.01
N TYR A 12 0.10 2.98 1.23
CA TYR A 12 0.72 3.76 2.29
C TYR A 12 2.07 3.17 2.75
N HIS A 13 2.33 1.88 2.50
CA HIS A 13 3.64 1.26 2.75
C HIS A 13 4.70 1.68 1.73
N ILE A 14 4.34 2.31 0.62
CA ILE A 14 5.28 2.81 -0.38
C ILE A 14 5.91 4.12 0.11
N SER A 15 7.21 4.29 -0.13
CA SER A 15 7.95 5.53 0.11
C SER A 15 7.24 6.74 -0.54
N PRO A 16 7.11 7.89 0.16
CA PRO A 16 6.57 9.11 -0.44
C PRO A 16 7.30 9.56 -1.71
N GLU A 17 8.58 9.21 -1.85
CA GLU A 17 9.43 9.59 -2.97
C GLU A 17 9.23 8.68 -4.20
N PHE A 18 8.45 7.59 -4.08
CA PHE A 18 8.21 6.62 -5.15
C PHE A 18 9.51 6.05 -5.78
N ASP A 19 10.56 5.92 -4.98
CA ASP A 19 11.91 5.49 -5.36
C ASP A 19 12.11 3.97 -5.32
N GLY A 20 11.02 3.21 -5.18
CA GLY A 20 11.06 1.75 -4.99
C GLY A 20 11.38 1.32 -3.57
N ASP A 21 11.52 2.27 -2.63
CA ASP A 21 11.68 1.98 -1.21
C ASP A 21 10.33 1.95 -0.47
N ILE A 22 10.35 1.44 0.76
CA ILE A 22 9.19 1.42 1.64
C ILE A 22 9.18 2.63 2.58
N ARG A 23 7.99 3.06 2.97
CA ARG A 23 7.81 4.06 4.02
C ARG A 23 8.32 3.51 5.35
N ARG A 24 9.12 4.32 6.04
CA ARG A 24 9.66 3.98 7.37
C ARG A 24 9.19 4.98 8.42
N PHE A 25 8.76 4.47 9.57
CA PHE A 25 8.39 5.29 10.72
C PHE A 25 9.50 5.27 11.77
N SER A 26 9.70 6.40 12.45
CA SER A 26 10.63 6.47 13.58
C SER A 26 10.13 5.61 14.75
N GLY A 27 11.01 4.78 15.31
CA GLY A 27 10.75 3.96 16.50
C GLY A 27 10.66 2.46 16.24
N LYS A 28 10.18 1.71 17.24
CA LYS A 28 10.16 0.23 17.24
C LYS A 28 9.33 -0.40 16.11
N TYR A 29 8.37 0.34 15.55
CA TYR A 29 7.51 -0.14 14.46
C TYR A 29 7.90 0.52 13.13
N PHE A 30 9.04 0.08 12.63
CA PHE A 30 9.71 0.68 11.47
C PHE A 30 8.90 0.58 10.17
N ALA A 31 8.16 -0.51 9.97
CA ALA A 31 7.41 -0.81 8.73
C ALA A 31 5.89 -0.87 8.93
N HIS A 32 5.38 -0.58 10.13
CA HIS A 32 3.95 -0.64 10.41
C HIS A 32 3.57 0.45 11.41
N GLY A 33 2.58 1.27 11.10
CA GLY A 33 2.04 2.22 12.08
C GLY A 33 1.56 1.49 13.34
N LYS A 34 1.51 2.19 14.49
CA LYS A 34 1.21 1.62 15.82
C LYS A 34 -0.12 0.84 15.93
N SER A 35 -1.04 0.95 14.95
CA SER A 35 -2.30 0.20 14.92
C SER A 35 -3.04 0.37 13.58
N GLN A 36 -3.53 -0.72 12.98
CA GLN A 36 -4.44 -0.70 11.82
C GLN A 36 -5.69 0.13 12.12
N LYS A 37 -6.27 0.02 13.32
CA LYS A 37 -7.46 0.78 13.72
C LYS A 37 -7.27 2.29 13.69
N GLN A 38 -6.09 2.79 14.09
CA GLN A 38 -5.78 4.23 14.03
C GLN A 38 -5.59 4.69 12.59
N PHE A 39 -4.99 3.84 11.77
CA PHE A 39 -4.82 4.08 10.35
C PHE A 39 -6.18 4.17 9.64
N ASP A 40 -7.07 3.21 9.89
CA ASP A 40 -8.42 3.17 9.32
C ASP A 40 -9.23 4.42 9.69
N ALA A 41 -9.15 4.84 10.96
CA ALA A 41 -9.83 6.04 11.44
C ALA A 41 -9.32 7.31 10.73
N ARG A 42 -8.00 7.39 10.46
CA ARG A 42 -7.39 8.51 9.74
C ARG A 42 -7.81 8.54 8.26
N LEU A 43 -7.84 7.38 7.61
CA LEU A 43 -8.08 7.31 6.16
C LEU A 43 -9.54 7.37 5.76
N LYS A 44 -10.47 7.07 6.67
CA LYS A 44 -11.91 7.07 6.33
C LYS A 44 -12.34 8.37 5.65
N ARG A 45 -11.93 9.52 6.17
CA ARG A 45 -12.23 10.84 5.60
C ARG A 45 -11.63 11.02 4.19
N GLU A 46 -10.39 10.59 4.00
CA GLU A 46 -9.70 10.73 2.70
C GLU A 46 -10.34 9.82 1.63
N ILE A 47 -10.78 8.62 2.04
CA ILE A 47 -11.51 7.70 1.18
C ILE A 47 -12.86 8.28 0.78
N ASP A 48 -13.59 8.91 1.71
CA ASP A 48 -14.86 9.56 1.41
C ASP A 48 -14.66 10.70 0.40
N ILE A 49 -13.62 11.54 0.57
CA ILE A 49 -13.24 12.60 -0.38
C ILE A 49 -12.86 12.02 -1.75
N TYR A 50 -12.09 10.94 -1.76
CA TYR A 50 -11.67 10.27 -2.99
C TYR A 50 -12.87 9.72 -3.77
N LEU A 51 -13.81 9.06 -3.08
CA LEU A 51 -15.02 8.51 -3.69
C LEU A 51 -15.99 9.60 -4.14
N ASP A 52 -16.09 10.72 -3.43
CA ASP A 52 -16.89 11.86 -3.89
C ASP A 52 -16.36 12.42 -5.22
N ARG A 53 -15.03 12.51 -5.35
CA ARG A 53 -14.38 13.05 -6.55
C ARG A 53 -14.32 12.05 -7.71
N PHE A 54 -14.03 10.78 -7.44
CA PHE A 54 -13.68 9.78 -8.45
C PHE A 54 -14.60 8.54 -8.42
N GLY A 55 -15.62 8.48 -7.57
CA GLY A 55 -16.45 7.28 -7.36
C GLY A 55 -17.24 6.80 -8.58
N LYS A 56 -17.39 7.64 -9.60
CA LYS A 56 -18.02 7.31 -10.89
C LYS A 56 -17.03 6.92 -11.98
N ASP A 57 -15.75 6.89 -11.66
CA ASP A 57 -14.69 6.53 -12.60
C ASP A 57 -14.72 5.01 -12.88
N GLU A 58 -14.69 4.64 -14.15
CA GLU A 58 -14.63 3.24 -14.61
C GLU A 58 -13.39 2.52 -14.06
N LEU A 59 -12.34 3.27 -13.71
CA LEU A 59 -11.14 2.77 -13.04
C LEU A 59 -11.43 2.10 -11.69
N LEU A 60 -12.58 2.39 -11.06
CA LEU A 60 -12.98 1.78 -9.78
C LEU A 60 -13.91 0.58 -9.94
N ASP A 61 -14.35 0.24 -11.14
CA ASP A 61 -15.32 -0.83 -11.35
C ASP A 61 -14.81 -2.21 -10.92
N PHE A 62 -13.50 -2.46 -10.99
CA PHE A 62 -12.91 -3.70 -10.52
C PHE A 62 -13.13 -3.91 -9.01
N LEU A 63 -13.31 -2.84 -8.23
CA LEU A 63 -13.61 -2.93 -6.79
C LEU A 63 -14.99 -3.57 -6.53
N LYS A 64 -15.90 -3.55 -7.50
CA LYS A 64 -17.22 -4.19 -7.39
C LYS A 64 -17.15 -5.70 -7.59
N MET A 65 -16.04 -6.22 -8.14
CA MET A 65 -15.87 -7.62 -8.53
C MET A 65 -15.22 -8.46 -7.42
N ASP A 66 -15.64 -9.71 -7.25
CA ASP A 66 -14.92 -10.69 -6.44
C ASP A 66 -13.70 -11.28 -7.18
N PHE A 67 -12.89 -12.08 -6.48
CA PHE A 67 -11.68 -12.68 -7.06
C PHE A 67 -11.96 -13.54 -8.29
N LYS A 68 -13.07 -14.29 -8.30
CA LYS A 68 -13.43 -15.19 -9.39
C LYS A 68 -13.84 -14.40 -10.64
N GLN A 69 -14.61 -13.32 -10.44
CA GLN A 69 -14.99 -12.36 -11.47
C GLN A 69 -13.78 -11.61 -12.03
N LEU A 70 -12.86 -11.18 -11.16
CA LEU A 70 -11.59 -10.56 -11.58
C LEU A 70 -10.77 -11.52 -12.45
N GLN A 71 -10.64 -12.78 -12.02
CA GLN A 71 -9.89 -13.78 -12.77
C GLN A 71 -10.55 -14.11 -14.13
N ALA A 72 -11.87 -14.15 -14.18
CA ALA A 72 -12.61 -14.36 -15.42
C ALA A 72 -12.46 -13.17 -16.40
N LYS A 73 -12.45 -11.93 -15.89
CA LYS A 73 -12.38 -10.71 -16.72
C LYS A 73 -10.95 -10.38 -17.18
N PHE A 74 -9.98 -10.46 -16.28
CA PHE A 74 -8.61 -10.00 -16.51
C PHE A 74 -7.60 -11.14 -16.67
N GLY A 75 -8.02 -12.39 -16.50
CA GLY A 75 -7.15 -13.56 -16.56
C GLY A 75 -6.46 -13.86 -15.23
N ARG A 76 -5.34 -14.58 -15.28
CA ARG A 76 -4.68 -15.10 -14.07
C ARG A 76 -4.01 -13.98 -13.27
N VAL A 77 -4.27 -13.94 -11.97
CA VAL A 77 -3.52 -13.10 -11.03
C VAL A 77 -2.11 -13.69 -10.88
N MET A 78 -1.10 -12.91 -11.26
CA MET A 78 0.31 -13.25 -11.16
C MET A 78 0.93 -12.45 -10.01
N GLY A 79 1.78 -13.10 -9.20
CA GLY A 79 2.54 -12.43 -8.16
C GLY A 79 4.03 -12.72 -8.32
N GLN A 80 4.88 -11.73 -8.07
CA GLN A 80 6.33 -11.92 -7.98
C GLN A 80 6.73 -11.91 -6.50
N THR A 81 7.29 -13.02 -6.03
CA THR A 81 7.88 -13.07 -4.69
C THR A 81 9.25 -12.41 -4.73
N MET A 82 9.36 -11.24 -4.10
CA MET A 82 10.65 -10.57 -3.93
C MET A 82 11.30 -11.00 -2.62
N ARG A 83 12.63 -11.19 -2.63
CA ARG A 83 13.37 -11.40 -1.38
C ARG A 83 13.37 -10.09 -0.60
N MET A 84 13.13 -10.17 0.71
CA MET A 84 13.25 -9.02 1.60
C MET A 84 14.63 -8.36 1.42
N PRO A 85 14.70 -7.05 1.14
CA PRO A 85 15.97 -6.33 1.07
C PRO A 85 16.73 -6.50 2.38
N LYS A 86 17.99 -6.93 2.29
CA LYS A 86 18.89 -6.97 3.45
C LYS A 86 19.59 -5.60 3.54
N ALA A 87 19.65 -5.04 4.75
CA ALA A 87 20.48 -3.88 4.99
C ALA A 87 21.93 -4.22 4.63
N VAL A 88 22.53 -3.41 3.75
CA VAL A 88 23.96 -3.50 3.44
C VAL A 88 24.62 -2.35 4.20
N ALA A 89 25.61 -2.67 5.03
CA ALA A 89 26.42 -1.64 5.68
C ALA A 89 27.22 -0.91 4.60
N VAL A 90 26.96 0.38 4.42
CA VAL A 90 27.78 1.25 3.58
C VAL A 90 28.84 1.87 4.48
N PHE A 91 30.05 1.32 4.44
CA PHE A 91 31.18 1.96 5.11
C PHE A 91 31.59 3.18 4.28
N GLY A 92 31.38 4.39 4.83
CA GLY A 92 31.95 5.60 4.26
C GLY A 92 33.49 5.55 4.30
N PRO A 93 34.19 6.41 3.54
CA PRO A 93 35.65 6.35 3.37
C PRO A 93 36.48 6.59 4.65
N ASN A 94 35.87 6.79 5.82
CA ASN A 94 36.54 7.10 7.09
C ASN A 94 36.17 6.14 8.23
N GLY A 95 36.06 4.84 7.95
CA GLY A 95 35.85 3.81 8.98
C GLY A 95 37.16 3.42 9.67
N HIS A 96 37.43 4.01 10.83
CA HIS A 96 38.14 3.33 11.92
C HIS A 96 37.13 2.52 12.74
#